data_AF-A0A6C0PAK0-F1
#
_entry.id   AF-A0A6C0PAK0-F1
#
_cell.length_a   1.000
_cell.length_b   1.000
_cell.length_c   1.000
_cell.angle_alpha   90.00
_cell.angle_beta   90.00
_cell.angle_gamma   90.00
#
_symmetry.space_group_name_H-M   'P 1'
#
loop_
_entity.id
_entity.type
_entity.pdbx_description
1 polymer ?
#
loop_
_entity_poly.entity_id
_entity_poly.type
_entity_poly.pdbx_seq_one_letter_code
_entity_poly.pdbx_strand_id
1 'polypeptide(L)'
;MKAANIILLPGPANQETNYTWNPLWVKEYESPWGVFEKFKYANNITSKEFLRTFGTDELRSVKHLSLFYVNANVHTMGRLSEDIILKILKVPVKAHTSEILDFVQKRVLIEELLRSDLAYCRYCMRSGYHSIFHQLKFIHSCPFHPHAKLYNSCPTCKKSFKYMINDPFSAFRCQCGTELFNKPDYHIVWRNHKPNIVFQPLQKLLQLSENDITTLKEMEFVHYNDVEEHPRFLEAYLSRLDPTLLKTEKIEHKVIVSNENLLQQGNRQEEYRKAYYDGDLWTTEGIDNKIANEIYKSTVATYNALCNRIRKTILKGHEKCLKELLRENYKIICPYAYAYLNWRVCIEGLRYHSDIATNYYRKRRSTENTGIDTISNIDVSVFTNLRLAWDGSLKYNDGNRRYKSLTATIWLINHFLYRLLMNHFYNWLEFADKKRYKKKGHVYFYFRNQFKYEGMPLFAFSQKGDQIELHMWEDENPNKNKEYRCPFHSV
;
A
#
# COMPACT_ATOMS: atom_id res chain seq x y z
N MET A 1 48.51 -1.81 -19.13
CA MET A 1 49.07 -0.48 -18.83
C MET A 1 49.66 0.11 -20.10
N LYS A 2 49.03 1.16 -20.63
CA LYS A 2 49.65 2.23 -21.44
C LYS A 2 48.69 3.42 -21.30
N ALA A 3 49.12 4.44 -20.57
CA ALA A 3 48.37 5.66 -20.33
C ALA A 3 48.38 6.49 -21.62
N ALA A 4 47.20 6.82 -22.14
CA ALA A 4 47.07 7.89 -23.12
C ALA A 4 46.88 9.20 -22.35
N ASN A 5 47.91 10.03 -22.36
CA ASN A 5 47.87 11.39 -21.85
C ASN A 5 46.92 12.22 -22.72
N ILE A 6 45.79 12.63 -22.17
CA ILE A 6 44.95 13.69 -22.75
C ILE A 6 45.48 15.01 -22.21
N ILE A 7 46.08 15.80 -23.11
CA ILE A 7 46.49 17.19 -22.87
C ILE A 7 45.22 18.04 -22.83
N LEU A 8 44.90 18.60 -21.67
CA LEU A 8 43.89 19.66 -21.55
C LEU A 8 44.56 21.00 -21.87
N LEU A 9 44.21 21.61 -23.01
CA LEU A 9 44.54 23.00 -23.29
C LEU A 9 43.46 23.91 -22.67
N PRO A 10 43.82 25.02 -22.00
CA PRO A 10 42.86 25.99 -21.52
C PRO A 10 42.45 26.92 -22.67
N GLY A 11 41.15 26.91 -23.01
CA GLY A 11 40.53 27.85 -23.94
C GLY A 11 39.42 28.65 -23.26
N PRO A 12 39.11 29.88 -23.72
CA PRO A 12 38.31 30.86 -23.00
C PRO A 12 36.80 30.54 -22.97
N ALA A 13 36.12 31.13 -21.99
CA ALA A 13 34.69 31.01 -21.72
C ALA A 13 33.82 31.51 -22.88
N ASN A 14 33.30 30.59 -23.69
CA ASN A 14 32.00 30.60 -24.39
C ASN A 14 31.94 29.45 -25.42
N GLN A 15 32.01 28.20 -24.95
CA GLN A 15 31.65 27.05 -25.77
C GLN A 15 30.21 26.67 -25.47
N GLU A 16 29.32 26.85 -26.45
CA GLU A 16 28.05 26.13 -26.47
C GLU A 16 28.39 24.64 -26.34
N THR A 17 28.01 24.04 -25.21
CA THR A 17 28.23 22.62 -24.98
C THR A 17 27.34 21.85 -25.94
N ASN A 18 27.93 21.31 -27.02
CA ASN A 18 27.22 20.52 -28.02
C ASN A 18 26.86 19.15 -27.46
N TYR A 19 25.74 19.07 -26.74
CA TYR A 19 25.16 17.80 -26.34
C TYR A 19 24.46 17.14 -27.53
N THR A 20 24.58 15.82 -27.62
CA THR A 20 23.80 14.99 -28.55
C THR A 20 22.42 14.77 -27.97
N TRP A 21 21.44 15.53 -28.46
CA TRP A 21 20.06 15.43 -28.03
C TRP A 21 19.07 15.71 -29.15
N ASN A 22 17.93 15.02 -29.12
CA ASN A 22 16.79 15.32 -29.97
C ASN A 22 15.50 15.31 -29.12
N PRO A 23 14.74 16.43 -29.06
CA PRO A 23 13.51 16.50 -28.28
C PRO A 23 12.46 15.44 -28.68
N LEU A 24 12.46 14.98 -29.94
CA LEU A 24 11.57 13.93 -30.45
C LEU A 24 11.87 12.54 -29.88
N TRP A 25 12.98 12.37 -29.14
CA TRP A 25 13.28 11.15 -28.40
C TRP A 25 12.44 11.01 -27.13
N VAL A 26 11.89 12.11 -26.60
CA VAL A 26 10.95 12.07 -25.48
C VAL A 26 9.59 11.65 -26.01
N LYS A 27 9.02 10.59 -25.42
CA LYS A 27 7.72 10.05 -25.83
C LYS A 27 6.64 10.32 -24.78
N GLU A 28 5.39 10.15 -25.19
CA GLU A 28 4.25 10.29 -24.29
C GLU A 28 4.42 9.43 -23.04
N TYR A 29 4.02 9.99 -21.90
CA TYR A 29 4.09 9.38 -20.58
C TYR A 29 5.50 9.01 -20.13
N GLU A 30 6.56 9.48 -20.80
CA GLU A 30 7.93 9.19 -20.39
C GLU A 30 8.25 9.88 -19.07
N SER A 31 8.84 9.15 -18.13
CA SER A 31 9.20 9.70 -16.83
C SER A 31 10.47 10.54 -16.93
N PRO A 32 10.69 11.48 -15.99
CA PRO A 32 11.94 12.25 -15.96
C PRO A 32 13.18 11.36 -15.88
N TRP A 33 13.12 10.25 -15.14
CA TRP A 33 14.21 9.26 -15.09
C TRP A 33 14.55 8.72 -16.49
N GLY A 34 13.53 8.33 -17.27
CA GLY A 34 13.74 7.83 -18.63
C GLY A 34 14.40 8.86 -19.54
N VAL A 35 13.91 10.11 -19.48
CA VAL A 35 14.49 11.24 -20.24
C VAL A 35 15.96 11.46 -19.87
N PHE A 36 16.27 11.48 -18.57
CA PHE A 36 17.63 11.75 -18.09
C PHE A 36 18.59 10.60 -18.42
N GLU A 37 18.15 9.35 -18.30
CA GLU A 37 18.96 8.19 -18.72
C GLU A 37 19.23 8.20 -20.23
N LYS A 38 18.25 8.57 -21.08
CA LYS A 38 18.49 8.76 -22.52
C LYS A 38 19.54 9.83 -22.78
N PHE A 39 19.46 10.96 -22.10
CA PHE A 39 20.46 12.02 -22.25
C PHE A 39 21.85 11.54 -21.85
N LYS A 40 21.97 10.89 -20.68
CA LYS A 40 23.23 10.30 -20.23
C LYS A 40 23.79 9.29 -21.22
N TYR A 41 22.93 8.43 -21.75
CA TYR A 41 23.31 7.39 -22.72
C TYR A 41 23.85 8.01 -24.01
N ALA A 42 23.12 8.97 -24.60
CA ALA A 42 23.50 9.62 -25.86
C ALA A 42 24.79 10.43 -25.77
N ASN A 43 25.14 10.91 -24.57
CA ASN A 43 26.33 11.74 -24.33
C ASN A 43 27.46 10.98 -23.61
N ASN A 44 27.27 9.70 -23.29
CA ASN A 44 28.19 8.87 -22.50
C ASN A 44 28.67 9.56 -21.20
N ILE A 45 27.75 10.19 -20.48
CA ILE A 45 28.05 10.89 -19.22
C ILE A 45 27.53 10.12 -18.01
N THR A 46 28.21 10.31 -16.88
CA THR A 46 27.84 9.80 -15.57
C THR A 46 26.73 10.62 -14.92
N SER A 47 26.10 10.08 -13.88
CA SER A 47 25.13 10.84 -13.07
C SER A 47 25.76 12.07 -12.42
N LYS A 48 27.04 12.03 -12.04
CA LYS A 48 27.76 13.18 -11.49
C LYS A 48 27.86 14.32 -12.50
N GLU A 49 28.23 14.01 -13.74
CA GLU A 49 28.31 14.99 -14.83
C GLU A 49 26.92 15.53 -15.17
N PHE A 50 25.91 14.65 -15.22
CA PHE A 50 24.51 15.08 -15.41
C PHE A 50 24.08 16.11 -14.35
N LEU A 51 24.31 15.82 -13.07
CA LEU A 51 23.97 16.74 -11.97
C LEU A 51 24.76 18.05 -12.03
N ARG A 52 26.00 18.05 -12.56
CA ARG A 52 26.75 19.29 -12.80
C ARG A 52 26.17 20.11 -13.94
N THR A 53 25.76 19.44 -15.01
CA THR A 53 25.14 20.08 -16.18
C THR A 53 23.80 20.70 -15.83
N PHE A 54 22.88 19.94 -15.23
CA PHE A 54 21.50 20.36 -15.00
C PHE A 54 21.22 20.86 -13.58
N GLY A 55 22.18 20.81 -12.67
CA GLY A 55 22.01 21.28 -11.30
C GLY A 55 21.79 22.78 -11.19
N THR A 56 21.14 23.20 -10.11
CA THR A 56 21.15 24.62 -9.67
C THR A 56 22.56 25.07 -9.29
N ASP A 57 22.77 26.37 -9.17
CA ASP A 57 24.08 26.91 -8.75
C ASP A 57 24.50 26.42 -7.36
N GLU A 58 23.52 26.24 -6.46
CA GLU A 58 23.75 25.60 -5.17
C GLU A 58 24.31 24.18 -5.36
N LEU A 59 23.66 23.33 -6.17
CA LEU A 59 24.11 21.96 -6.41
C LEU A 59 25.50 21.93 -7.07
N ARG A 60 25.80 22.87 -7.97
CA ARG A 60 27.11 23.02 -8.61
C ARG A 60 28.19 23.55 -7.68
N SER A 61 27.86 24.17 -6.56
CA SER A 61 28.87 24.60 -5.58
C SER A 61 29.27 23.48 -4.61
N VAL A 62 28.46 22.41 -4.49
CA VAL A 62 28.74 21.27 -3.61
C VAL A 62 29.99 20.50 -4.08
N LYS A 63 31.02 20.37 -3.24
CA LYS A 63 32.26 19.65 -3.56
C LYS A 63 32.05 18.13 -3.71
N HIS A 64 31.21 17.53 -2.86
CA HIS A 64 30.95 16.08 -2.82
C HIS A 64 29.47 15.77 -3.12
N LEU A 65 29.15 15.57 -4.40
CA LEU A 65 27.78 15.25 -4.87
C LEU A 65 27.26 13.89 -4.37
N SER A 66 28.16 12.99 -3.93
CA SER A 66 27.85 11.59 -3.60
C SER A 66 27.15 11.37 -2.25
N LEU A 67 26.92 12.41 -1.44
CA LEU A 67 26.49 12.25 -0.04
C LEU A 67 25.01 12.57 0.25
N PHE A 68 24.24 13.10 -0.69
CA PHE A 68 22.87 13.55 -0.37
C PHE A 68 21.82 13.00 -1.35
N TYR A 69 20.97 12.10 -0.83
CA TYR A 69 19.75 11.59 -1.49
C TYR A 69 18.86 12.71 -2.03
N VAL A 70 18.83 13.86 -1.35
CA VAL A 70 18.03 15.05 -1.73
C VAL A 70 18.46 15.62 -3.09
N ASN A 71 19.73 15.48 -3.47
CA ASN A 71 20.29 16.10 -4.67
C ASN A 71 19.94 15.36 -5.97
N ALA A 72 19.47 14.12 -5.86
CA ALA A 72 19.25 13.21 -6.97
C ALA A 72 17.78 12.79 -7.09
N ASN A 73 16.88 13.39 -6.32
CA ASN A 73 15.47 13.00 -6.27
C ASN A 73 14.75 13.40 -7.57
N VAL A 74 14.32 12.40 -8.33
CA VAL A 74 13.65 12.57 -9.63
C VAL A 74 12.16 12.91 -9.46
N HIS A 75 11.56 12.67 -8.30
CA HIS A 75 10.16 13.01 -8.03
C HIS A 75 9.95 14.53 -8.02
N THR A 76 10.78 15.25 -7.25
CA THR A 76 10.63 16.70 -7.06
C THR A 76 11.47 17.50 -8.04
N MET A 77 12.58 16.90 -8.54
CA MET A 77 13.62 17.59 -9.31
C MET A 77 14.11 18.87 -8.64
N GLY A 78 13.98 18.99 -7.31
CA GLY A 78 14.11 20.27 -6.59
C GLY A 78 15.51 20.88 -6.59
N ARG A 79 16.54 20.13 -7.02
CA ARG A 79 17.93 20.60 -7.13
C ARG A 79 18.41 20.69 -8.58
N LEU A 80 17.52 20.49 -9.55
CA LEU A 80 17.78 20.68 -10.98
C LEU A 80 17.22 22.03 -11.43
N SER A 81 17.94 22.72 -12.31
CA SER A 81 17.50 23.97 -12.91
C SER A 81 16.55 23.67 -14.08
N GLU A 82 15.29 24.06 -13.91
CA GLU A 82 14.27 23.94 -14.95
C GLU A 82 14.62 24.73 -16.22
N ASP A 83 15.18 25.93 -16.06
CA ASP A 83 15.60 26.76 -17.19
C ASP A 83 16.68 26.08 -18.04
N ILE A 84 17.64 25.42 -17.38
CA ILE A 84 18.73 24.72 -18.06
C ILE A 84 18.22 23.44 -18.71
N ILE A 85 17.34 22.70 -18.03
CA ILE A 85 16.63 21.55 -18.59
C ILE A 85 15.87 21.97 -19.86
N LEU A 86 15.07 23.04 -19.79
CA LEU A 86 14.31 23.53 -20.93
C LEU A 86 15.23 24.03 -22.04
N LYS A 87 16.30 24.74 -21.70
CA LYS A 87 17.27 25.26 -22.68
C LYS A 87 17.98 24.14 -23.44
N ILE A 88 18.42 23.07 -22.78
CA ILE A 88 19.20 21.99 -23.41
C ILE A 88 18.28 20.92 -23.99
N LEU A 89 17.32 20.42 -23.21
CA LEU A 89 16.45 19.32 -23.64
C LEU A 89 15.31 19.78 -24.55
N LYS A 90 15.00 21.09 -24.56
CA LYS A 90 13.86 21.69 -25.30
C LYS A 90 12.52 21.03 -24.99
N VAL A 91 12.39 20.44 -23.80
CA VAL A 91 11.18 19.78 -23.30
C VAL A 91 10.97 20.20 -21.85
N PRO A 92 9.77 20.64 -21.45
CA PRO A 92 9.47 21.02 -20.07
C PRO A 92 9.20 19.77 -19.22
N VAL A 93 10.24 18.97 -18.96
CA VAL A 93 10.14 17.64 -18.32
C VAL A 93 9.33 17.66 -17.01
N LYS A 94 9.56 18.67 -16.15
CA LYS A 94 8.85 18.81 -14.89
C LYS A 94 7.38 19.15 -15.09
N ALA A 95 7.06 20.18 -15.86
CA ALA A 95 5.68 20.56 -16.13
C ALA A 95 4.88 19.40 -16.75
N HIS A 96 5.45 18.70 -17.73
CA HIS A 96 4.80 17.55 -18.37
C HIS A 96 4.51 16.42 -17.37
N THR A 97 5.46 16.11 -16.49
CA THR A 97 5.27 15.07 -15.47
C THR A 97 4.23 15.49 -14.43
N SER A 98 4.31 16.73 -13.94
CA SER A 98 3.35 17.28 -12.99
C SER A 98 1.94 17.29 -13.56
N GLU A 99 1.75 17.65 -14.83
CA GLU A 99 0.44 17.62 -15.49
C GLU A 99 -0.18 16.21 -15.48
N ILE A 100 0.60 15.18 -15.83
CA ILE A 100 0.12 13.78 -15.79
C ILE A 100 -0.22 13.37 -14.35
N LEU A 101 0.64 13.70 -13.39
CA LEU A 101 0.43 13.33 -11.99
C LEU A 101 -0.78 14.05 -11.40
N ASP A 102 -0.95 15.34 -11.66
CA ASP A 102 -2.11 16.12 -11.22
C ASP A 102 -3.40 15.59 -11.86
N PHE A 103 -3.34 15.22 -13.15
CA PHE A 103 -4.46 14.62 -13.85
C PHE A 103 -4.89 13.29 -13.22
N VAL A 104 -3.93 12.45 -12.84
CA VAL A 104 -4.16 11.17 -12.15
C VAL A 104 -4.63 11.40 -10.71
N GLN A 105 -3.98 12.29 -9.96
CA GLN A 105 -4.29 12.61 -8.56
C GLN A 105 -5.74 13.07 -8.38
N LYS A 106 -6.26 13.85 -9.33
CA LYS A 106 -7.66 14.30 -9.31
C LYS A 106 -8.68 13.15 -9.44
N ARG A 107 -8.23 12.00 -9.97
CA ARG A 107 -9.02 10.82 -10.33
C ARG A 107 -8.85 9.63 -9.39
N VAL A 108 -7.88 9.67 -8.47
CA VAL A 108 -7.66 8.61 -7.48
C VAL A 108 -7.51 9.18 -6.07
N LEU A 109 -8.08 8.51 -5.09
CA LEU A 109 -7.98 8.90 -3.68
C LEU A 109 -6.76 8.24 -3.02
N ILE A 110 -5.56 8.62 -3.46
CA ILE A 110 -4.30 8.12 -2.91
C ILE A 110 -3.40 9.31 -2.63
N GLU A 111 -2.96 9.46 -1.37
CA GLU A 111 -2.10 10.58 -0.96
C GLU A 111 -0.69 10.48 -1.58
N GLU A 112 -0.11 9.28 -1.60
CA GLU A 112 1.22 9.02 -2.16
C GLU A 112 1.13 8.18 -3.43
N LEU A 113 1.11 8.84 -4.59
CA LEU A 113 0.99 8.15 -5.87
C LEU A 113 2.23 7.35 -6.26
N LEU A 114 3.42 7.82 -5.89
CA LEU A 114 4.68 7.34 -6.47
C LEU A 114 5.43 6.37 -5.55
N ARG A 115 6.00 5.33 -6.16
CA ARG A 115 6.94 4.39 -5.55
C ARG A 115 8.28 5.08 -5.31
N SER A 116 8.95 4.74 -4.21
CA SER A 116 10.29 5.26 -3.89
C SER A 116 11.40 4.59 -4.70
N ASP A 117 11.25 3.30 -4.98
CA ASP A 117 12.14 2.54 -5.85
C ASP A 117 11.69 2.63 -7.31
N LEU A 118 12.64 2.51 -8.25
CA LEU A 118 12.37 2.47 -9.69
C LEU A 118 11.71 1.13 -10.01
N ALA A 119 10.44 1.16 -10.39
CA ALA A 119 9.72 0.06 -10.98
C ALA A 119 9.75 0.17 -12.52
N TYR A 120 10.08 -0.92 -13.21
CA TYR A 120 10.23 -0.90 -14.66
C TYR A 120 9.75 -2.18 -15.33
N CYS A 121 9.33 -2.04 -16.58
CA CYS A 121 9.08 -3.17 -17.47
C CYS A 121 10.34 -3.50 -18.28
N ARG A 122 10.73 -4.78 -18.31
CA ARG A 122 11.89 -5.24 -19.10
C ARG A 122 11.71 -5.01 -20.60
N TYR A 123 10.49 -5.09 -21.11
CA TYR A 123 10.20 -4.86 -22.52
C TYR A 123 10.34 -3.38 -22.89
N CYS A 124 9.83 -2.47 -22.05
CA CYS A 124 10.05 -1.02 -22.21
C CYS A 124 11.54 -0.65 -22.15
N MET A 125 12.29 -1.25 -21.21
CA MET A 125 13.74 -0.97 -21.08
C MET A 125 14.54 -1.40 -22.31
N ARG A 126 14.12 -2.44 -23.04
CA ARG A 126 14.78 -2.84 -24.30
C ARG A 126 14.71 -1.77 -25.40
N SER A 127 13.79 -0.82 -25.31
CA SER A 127 13.72 0.36 -26.17
C SER A 127 14.26 1.63 -25.49
N GLY A 128 14.87 1.51 -24.31
CA GLY A 128 15.36 2.65 -23.52
C GLY A 128 14.23 3.56 -23.05
N TYR A 129 13.01 3.02 -22.87
CA TYR A 129 11.83 3.78 -22.47
C TYR A 129 11.43 3.43 -21.03
N HIS A 130 11.07 4.45 -20.26
CA HIS A 130 10.52 4.29 -18.93
C HIS A 130 9.37 5.27 -18.71
N SER A 131 8.17 4.77 -18.46
CA SER A 131 6.99 5.60 -18.26
C SER A 131 6.81 6.04 -16.82
N ILE A 132 6.23 7.23 -16.60
CA ILE A 132 5.78 7.68 -15.29
C ILE A 132 4.74 6.74 -14.68
N PHE A 133 3.92 6.07 -15.49
CA PHE A 133 2.93 5.12 -15.00
C PHE A 133 3.53 3.88 -14.34
N HIS A 134 4.78 3.51 -14.67
CA HIS A 134 5.45 2.43 -13.95
C HIS A 134 5.71 2.78 -12.49
N GLN A 135 5.81 4.08 -12.17
CA GLN A 135 6.07 4.56 -10.82
C GLN A 135 4.82 4.71 -9.97
N LEU A 136 3.63 4.52 -10.51
CA LEU A 136 2.40 4.59 -9.73
C LEU A 136 2.29 3.35 -8.82
N LYS A 137 2.03 3.56 -7.52
CA LYS A 137 1.94 2.48 -6.51
C LYS A 137 0.84 1.46 -6.83
N PHE A 138 -0.26 1.91 -7.45
CA PHE A 138 -1.42 1.09 -7.81
C PHE A 138 -1.36 0.45 -9.21
N ILE A 139 -0.23 0.59 -9.93
CA ILE A 139 -0.01 -0.06 -11.22
C ILE A 139 1.09 -1.09 -11.06
N HIS A 140 0.76 -2.39 -11.12
CA HIS A 140 1.72 -3.49 -10.88
C HIS A 140 2.11 -4.25 -12.15
N SER A 141 1.36 -4.03 -13.23
CA SER A 141 1.64 -4.55 -14.57
C SER A 141 1.97 -3.42 -15.52
N CYS A 142 2.80 -3.69 -16.51
CA CYS A 142 3.20 -2.71 -17.51
C CYS A 142 1.98 -2.23 -18.31
N PRO A 143 1.71 -0.91 -18.35
CA PRO A 143 0.58 -0.40 -19.12
C PRO A 143 0.67 -0.62 -20.63
N PHE A 144 1.87 -0.88 -21.14
CA PHE A 144 2.18 -0.94 -22.57
C PHE A 144 2.43 -2.37 -23.08
N HIS A 145 2.59 -3.34 -22.18
CA HIS A 145 2.91 -4.72 -22.52
C HIS A 145 1.97 -5.67 -21.76
N PRO A 146 1.07 -6.40 -22.44
CA PRO A 146 0.10 -7.27 -21.80
C PRO A 146 0.79 -8.31 -20.90
N HIS A 147 0.26 -8.50 -19.69
CA HIS A 147 0.75 -9.47 -18.69
C HIS A 147 2.20 -9.29 -18.24
N ALA A 148 2.91 -8.24 -18.66
CA ALA A 148 4.28 -8.00 -18.24
C ALA A 148 4.30 -7.36 -16.84
N LYS A 149 4.97 -8.02 -15.89
CA LYS A 149 5.16 -7.50 -14.54
C LYS A 149 6.14 -6.33 -14.51
N LEU A 150 5.94 -5.42 -13.56
CA LEU A 150 6.95 -4.45 -13.19
C LEU A 150 7.96 -5.06 -12.21
N TYR A 151 9.22 -4.72 -12.40
CA TYR A 151 10.34 -5.15 -11.57
C TYR A 151 10.95 -3.92 -10.90
N ASN A 152 11.42 -4.06 -9.67
CA ASN A 152 12.14 -3.00 -8.98
C ASN A 152 13.62 -3.34 -8.71
N SER A 153 14.08 -4.50 -9.21
CA SER A 153 15.40 -5.03 -8.91
C SER A 153 16.15 -5.51 -10.15
N CYS A 154 17.48 -5.54 -10.04
CA CYS A 154 18.35 -6.08 -11.06
C CYS A 154 18.10 -7.58 -11.28
N PRO A 155 17.99 -8.05 -12.53
CA PRO A 155 17.80 -9.48 -12.79
C PRO A 155 18.97 -10.34 -12.32
N THR A 156 20.19 -9.78 -12.28
CA THR A 156 21.43 -10.48 -11.93
C THR A 156 21.71 -10.40 -10.44
N CYS A 157 21.95 -9.20 -9.89
CA CYS A 157 22.38 -9.05 -8.49
C CYS A 157 21.23 -8.87 -7.48
N LYS A 158 19.97 -8.78 -7.94
CA LYS A 158 18.74 -8.62 -7.13
C LYS A 158 18.65 -7.36 -6.27
N LYS A 159 19.66 -6.47 -6.30
CA LYS A 159 19.58 -5.15 -5.65
C LYS A 159 18.45 -4.33 -6.28
N SER A 160 17.71 -3.60 -5.45
CA SER A 160 16.67 -2.68 -5.95
C SER A 160 17.29 -1.44 -6.60
N PHE A 161 16.58 -0.88 -7.57
CA PHE A 161 16.94 0.38 -8.20
C PHE A 161 16.24 1.51 -7.47
N LYS A 162 16.98 2.57 -7.14
CA LYS A 162 16.38 3.80 -6.58
C LYS A 162 15.86 4.67 -7.71
N TYR A 163 14.72 5.33 -7.52
CA TYR A 163 14.19 6.28 -8.50
C TYR A 163 14.91 7.64 -8.42
N MET A 164 16.22 7.63 -8.70
CA MET A 164 17.10 8.77 -8.48
C MET A 164 18.23 8.85 -9.51
N ILE A 165 18.88 10.02 -9.62
CA ILE A 165 20.07 10.26 -10.47
C ILE A 165 21.35 10.19 -9.60
N ASN A 166 21.65 9.05 -9.01
CA ASN A 166 22.78 8.92 -8.08
C ASN A 166 23.73 7.77 -8.40
N ASP A 167 23.45 6.97 -9.42
CA ASP A 167 24.32 5.85 -9.76
C ASP A 167 25.62 6.36 -10.39
N PRO A 168 26.80 5.95 -9.90
CA PRO A 168 28.09 6.35 -10.48
C PRO A 168 28.36 5.69 -11.85
N PHE A 169 27.41 4.91 -12.36
CA PHE A 169 27.56 4.08 -13.55
C PHE A 169 26.94 4.72 -14.79
N SER A 170 27.23 4.12 -15.94
CA SER A 170 26.66 4.49 -17.24
C SER A 170 25.14 4.37 -17.24
N ALA A 171 24.51 5.09 -18.15
CA ALA A 171 23.05 5.09 -18.30
C ALA A 171 22.47 3.69 -18.48
N PHE A 172 21.26 3.48 -17.95
CA PHE A 172 20.52 2.20 -18.01
C PHE A 172 21.33 0.98 -17.56
N ARG A 173 22.28 1.15 -16.63
CA ARG A 173 23.14 0.05 -16.16
C ARG A 173 23.07 -0.09 -14.64
N CYS A 174 22.98 -1.34 -14.19
CA CYS A 174 23.10 -1.68 -12.78
C CYS A 174 24.55 -1.59 -12.31
N GLN A 175 24.74 -1.38 -11.00
CA GLN A 175 26.05 -1.39 -10.35
C GLN A 175 26.83 -2.70 -10.54
N CYS A 176 26.14 -3.82 -10.77
CA CYS A 176 26.80 -5.10 -11.08
C CYS A 176 27.23 -5.24 -12.55
N GLY A 177 27.07 -4.19 -13.37
CA GLY A 177 27.40 -4.20 -14.79
C GLY A 177 26.26 -4.66 -15.71
N THR A 178 25.17 -5.21 -15.17
CA THR A 178 24.02 -5.62 -15.99
C THR A 178 23.37 -4.42 -16.68
N GLU A 179 23.27 -4.47 -17.99
CA GLU A 179 22.64 -3.45 -18.82
C GLU A 179 21.14 -3.72 -18.95
N LEU A 180 20.33 -2.69 -18.73
CA LEU A 180 18.88 -2.71 -18.99
C LEU A 180 18.58 -2.27 -20.42
N PHE A 181 19.44 -1.43 -20.99
CA PHE A 181 19.41 -0.98 -22.38
C PHE A 181 20.83 -0.87 -22.92
N ASN A 182 21.07 -1.43 -24.10
CA ASN A 182 22.30 -1.24 -24.86
C ASN A 182 22.00 -1.49 -26.34
N LYS A 183 21.93 -0.41 -27.11
CA LYS A 183 21.70 -0.44 -28.56
C LYS A 183 22.56 0.64 -29.25
N PRO A 184 23.40 0.27 -30.22
CA PRO A 184 24.17 1.25 -31.01
C PRO A 184 23.27 2.19 -31.82
N ASP A 185 22.13 1.72 -32.29
CA ASP A 185 21.15 2.43 -33.12
C ASP A 185 20.04 3.11 -32.29
N TYR A 186 20.34 3.51 -31.05
CA TYR A 186 19.38 4.07 -30.10
C TYR A 186 18.53 5.21 -30.67
N HIS A 187 19.11 6.06 -31.52
CA HIS A 187 18.43 7.21 -32.11
C HIS A 187 17.27 6.81 -33.04
N ILE A 188 17.36 5.68 -33.72
CA ILE A 188 16.28 5.10 -34.54
C ILE A 188 15.21 4.51 -33.63
N VAL A 189 15.64 3.72 -32.64
CA VAL A 189 14.76 3.06 -31.67
C VAL A 189 13.90 4.09 -30.93
N TRP A 190 14.52 5.14 -30.41
CA TRP A 190 13.79 6.20 -29.69
C TRP A 190 12.92 7.01 -30.61
N ARG A 191 13.36 7.35 -31.83
CA ARG A 191 12.53 8.09 -32.79
C ARG A 191 11.23 7.32 -33.11
N ASN A 192 11.34 6.01 -33.33
CA ASN A 192 10.24 5.17 -33.79
C ASN A 192 9.39 4.58 -32.64
N HIS A 193 9.82 4.72 -31.38
CA HIS A 193 9.05 4.23 -30.25
C HIS A 193 7.72 4.97 -30.12
N LYS A 194 6.63 4.21 -30.04
CA LYS A 194 5.26 4.71 -29.86
C LYS A 194 4.62 3.93 -28.71
N PRO A 195 4.64 4.48 -27.47
CA PRO A 195 3.99 3.81 -26.36
C PRO A 195 2.48 3.81 -26.59
N ASN A 196 1.85 2.62 -26.58
CA ASN A 196 0.40 2.48 -26.65
C ASN A 196 -0.09 1.82 -25.36
N ILE A 197 -1.01 2.46 -24.65
CA ILE A 197 -1.59 1.88 -23.44
C ILE A 197 -2.52 0.76 -23.86
N VAL A 198 -2.24 -0.46 -23.39
CA VAL A 198 -3.05 -1.66 -23.61
C VAL A 198 -3.70 -2.16 -22.32
N PHE A 199 -3.31 -1.60 -21.18
CA PHE A 199 -3.86 -1.92 -19.87
C PHE A 199 -5.21 -1.23 -19.66
N GLN A 200 -6.29 -2.01 -19.78
CA GLN A 200 -7.68 -1.54 -19.75
C GLN A 200 -8.03 -0.67 -18.52
N PRO A 201 -7.66 -1.04 -17.27
CA PRO A 201 -7.95 -0.21 -16.11
C PRO A 201 -7.33 1.19 -16.21
N LEU A 202 -6.10 1.31 -16.72
CA LEU A 202 -5.49 2.63 -16.93
C LEU A 202 -6.20 3.41 -18.04
N GLN A 203 -6.59 2.77 -19.15
CA GLN A 203 -7.35 3.45 -20.20
C GLN A 203 -8.67 4.01 -19.64
N LYS A 204 -9.40 3.20 -18.86
CA LYS A 204 -10.63 3.63 -18.19
C LYS A 204 -10.39 4.80 -17.24
N LEU A 205 -9.33 4.75 -16.44
CA LEU A 205 -8.94 5.84 -15.54
C LEU A 205 -8.72 7.15 -16.32
N LEU A 206 -8.01 7.09 -17.44
CA LEU A 206 -7.72 8.28 -18.26
C LEU A 206 -8.97 8.84 -18.97
N GLN A 207 -10.01 8.04 -19.12
CA GLN A 207 -11.27 8.38 -19.81
C GLN A 207 -12.42 8.74 -18.86
N LEU A 208 -12.19 8.78 -17.54
CA LEU A 208 -13.25 9.11 -16.58
C LEU A 208 -13.82 10.51 -16.81
N SER A 209 -15.16 10.58 -16.80
CA SER A 209 -15.91 11.84 -16.77
C SER A 209 -15.91 12.46 -15.37
N GLU A 210 -16.27 13.73 -15.25
CA GLU A 210 -16.41 14.39 -13.93
C GLU A 210 -17.46 13.71 -13.04
N ASN A 211 -18.52 13.15 -13.64
CA ASN A 211 -19.53 12.37 -12.91
C ASN A 211 -18.93 11.07 -12.35
N ASP A 212 -18.16 10.34 -13.18
CA ASP A 212 -17.46 9.13 -12.75
C ASP A 212 -16.51 9.42 -11.58
N ILE A 213 -15.75 10.50 -11.67
CA ILE A 213 -14.82 10.94 -10.62
C ILE A 213 -15.60 11.26 -9.33
N THR A 214 -16.74 11.95 -9.45
CA THR A 214 -17.59 12.29 -8.29
C THR A 214 -18.09 11.04 -7.58
N THR A 215 -18.61 10.07 -8.33
CA THR A 215 -19.05 8.77 -7.82
C THR A 215 -17.91 8.00 -7.15
N LEU A 216 -16.73 7.93 -7.78
CA LEU A 216 -15.60 7.22 -7.18
C LEU A 216 -15.09 7.91 -5.91
N LYS A 217 -15.17 9.24 -5.83
CA LYS A 217 -14.81 10.00 -4.63
C LYS A 217 -15.79 9.79 -3.48
N GLU A 218 -16.95 9.16 -3.68
CA GLU A 218 -17.87 8.78 -2.59
C GLU A 218 -17.40 7.54 -1.83
N MET A 219 -16.44 6.79 -2.39
CA MET A 219 -15.82 5.66 -1.72
C MET A 219 -14.61 6.12 -0.90
N GLU A 220 -14.57 5.73 0.36
CA GLU A 220 -13.43 5.93 1.25
C GLU A 220 -12.73 4.58 1.48
N PHE A 221 -11.45 4.50 1.14
CA PHE A 221 -10.67 3.27 1.31
C PHE A 221 -10.10 3.16 2.72
N VAL A 222 -10.17 1.95 3.29
CA VAL A 222 -9.56 1.68 4.59
C VAL A 222 -8.13 1.23 4.36
N HIS A 223 -7.19 2.13 4.61
CA HIS A 223 -5.76 1.85 4.46
C HIS A 223 -5.22 1.14 5.70
N TYR A 224 -5.17 -0.19 5.67
CA TYR A 224 -4.42 -0.97 6.66
C TYR A 224 -3.00 -1.31 6.18
N ASN A 225 -2.79 -1.32 4.85
CA ASN A 225 -1.50 -1.46 4.18
C ASN A 225 -1.33 -0.39 3.07
N ASP A 226 -0.11 -0.26 2.55
CA ASP A 226 0.16 0.57 1.37
C ASP A 226 -0.58 0.00 0.14
N VAL A 227 -1.08 0.87 -0.74
CA VAL A 227 -1.74 0.47 -2.00
C VAL A 227 -0.81 -0.36 -2.89
N GLU A 228 0.51 -0.20 -2.77
CA GLU A 228 1.50 -1.04 -3.45
C GLU A 228 1.39 -2.53 -3.02
N GLU A 229 0.80 -2.84 -1.87
CA GLU A 229 0.54 -4.22 -1.44
C GLU A 229 -0.76 -4.81 -2.01
N HIS A 230 -1.50 -4.03 -2.80
CA HIS A 230 -2.74 -4.44 -3.45
C HIS A 230 -2.58 -4.41 -4.98
N PRO A 231 -2.07 -5.49 -5.61
CA PRO A 231 -1.77 -5.55 -7.05
C PRO A 231 -2.93 -5.26 -8.00
N ARG A 232 -4.16 -5.30 -7.49
CA ARG A 232 -5.41 -5.16 -8.23
C ARG A 232 -6.25 -3.97 -7.74
N PHE A 233 -5.59 -3.01 -7.09
CA PHE A 233 -6.27 -1.84 -6.53
C PHE A 233 -7.02 -1.06 -7.61
N LEU A 234 -6.41 -0.82 -8.78
CA LEU A 234 -7.03 0.00 -9.81
C LEU A 234 -8.28 -0.66 -10.40
N GLU A 235 -8.23 -1.97 -10.64
CA GLU A 235 -9.36 -2.79 -11.05
C GLU A 235 -10.50 -2.72 -10.02
N ALA A 236 -10.17 -2.92 -8.74
CA ALA A 236 -11.13 -2.82 -7.65
C ALA A 236 -11.76 -1.42 -7.55
N TYR A 237 -10.94 -0.38 -7.60
CA TYR A 237 -11.36 1.01 -7.57
C TYR A 237 -12.36 1.33 -8.70
N LEU A 238 -12.00 0.98 -9.94
CA LEU A 238 -12.82 1.27 -11.11
C LEU A 238 -14.02 0.34 -11.27
N SER A 239 -14.01 -0.83 -10.61
CA SER A 239 -15.12 -1.79 -10.69
C SER A 239 -16.45 -1.25 -10.16
N ARG A 240 -16.40 -0.19 -9.34
CA ARG A 240 -17.60 0.53 -8.89
C ARG A 240 -18.40 1.11 -10.06
N LEU A 241 -17.71 1.54 -11.11
CA LEU A 241 -18.28 2.08 -12.34
C LEU A 241 -18.45 0.99 -13.41
N ASP A 242 -17.48 0.08 -13.49
CA ASP A 242 -17.45 -0.97 -14.49
C ASP A 242 -17.07 -2.33 -13.87
N PRO A 243 -18.08 -3.11 -13.42
CA PRO A 243 -17.85 -4.43 -12.84
C PRO A 243 -17.17 -5.43 -13.78
N THR A 244 -17.14 -5.18 -15.09
CA THR A 244 -16.51 -6.09 -16.06
C THR A 244 -15.00 -6.19 -15.89
N LEU A 245 -14.37 -5.16 -15.31
CA LEU A 245 -12.94 -5.14 -14.99
C LEU A 245 -12.50 -6.23 -13.99
N LEU A 246 -13.43 -6.81 -13.24
CA LEU A 246 -13.14 -7.91 -12.30
C LEU A 246 -13.27 -9.31 -12.91
N LYS A 247 -14.02 -9.44 -14.03
CA LYS A 247 -14.37 -10.74 -14.62
C LYS A 247 -13.15 -11.52 -15.11
N THR A 248 -12.08 -10.83 -15.48
CA THR A 248 -10.84 -11.45 -15.97
C THR A 248 -9.99 -12.06 -14.85
N GLU A 249 -10.25 -11.71 -13.59
CA GLU A 249 -9.26 -11.87 -12.51
C GLU A 249 -9.68 -12.74 -11.33
N LYS A 250 -10.89 -13.34 -11.36
CA LYS A 250 -11.47 -14.11 -10.23
C LYS A 250 -11.55 -13.33 -8.91
N ILE A 251 -11.69 -12.01 -8.96
CA ILE A 251 -11.96 -11.20 -7.77
C ILE A 251 -13.47 -11.18 -7.54
N GLU A 252 -13.89 -11.44 -6.30
CA GLU A 252 -15.28 -11.29 -5.90
C GLU A 252 -15.46 -9.91 -5.23
N HIS A 253 -16.28 -9.04 -5.85
CA HIS A 253 -16.72 -7.80 -5.22
C HIS A 253 -18.00 -8.05 -4.44
N LYS A 254 -17.93 -7.89 -3.12
CA LYS A 254 -19.06 -8.01 -2.20
C LYS A 254 -19.43 -6.63 -1.68
N VAL A 255 -20.72 -6.34 -1.71
CA VAL A 255 -21.29 -5.13 -1.10
C VAL A 255 -22.22 -5.57 0.02
N ILE A 256 -21.94 -5.10 1.23
CA ILE A 256 -22.85 -5.25 2.38
C ILE A 256 -23.48 -3.88 2.61
N VAL A 257 -24.80 -3.83 2.59
CA VAL A 257 -25.56 -2.60 2.82
C VAL A 257 -26.12 -2.62 4.24
N SER A 258 -26.05 -1.49 4.93
CA SER A 258 -26.68 -1.36 6.24
C SER A 258 -28.21 -1.30 6.16
N ASN A 259 -28.87 -1.46 7.31
CA ASN A 259 -30.28 -1.15 7.45
C ASN A 259 -30.56 0.32 7.10
N GLU A 260 -31.80 0.58 6.66
CA GLU A 260 -32.33 1.94 6.50
C GLU A 260 -32.29 2.68 7.84
N ASN A 261 -32.02 3.99 7.80
CA ASN A 261 -31.92 4.88 8.97
C ASN A 261 -30.76 4.59 9.94
N LEU A 262 -29.76 3.78 9.58
CA LEU A 262 -28.61 3.50 10.45
C LEU A 262 -27.92 4.79 10.91
N LEU A 263 -27.79 5.76 10.00
CA LEU A 263 -27.15 7.05 10.27
C LEU A 263 -27.94 7.99 11.18
N GLN A 264 -29.24 7.75 11.39
CA GLN A 264 -30.08 8.58 12.25
C GLN A 264 -30.00 8.16 13.73
N GLN A 265 -29.40 7.01 14.02
CA GLN A 265 -29.36 6.42 15.35
C GLN A 265 -28.07 6.77 16.11
N GLY A 266 -28.21 6.97 17.42
CA GLY A 266 -27.07 7.19 18.31
C GLY A 266 -26.40 8.55 18.10
N ASN A 267 -27.16 9.57 17.70
CA ASN A 267 -26.68 10.93 17.52
C ASN A 267 -26.39 11.59 18.88
N ARG A 268 -25.15 12.02 19.05
CA ARG A 268 -24.58 12.73 20.21
C ARG A 268 -23.80 13.96 19.78
N GLN A 269 -23.94 14.38 18.52
CA GLN A 269 -23.12 15.43 17.95
C GLN A 269 -23.34 16.76 18.67
N GLU A 270 -24.59 17.12 18.96
CA GLU A 270 -24.87 18.41 19.60
C GLU A 270 -24.38 18.45 21.06
N GLU A 271 -24.52 17.33 21.79
CA GLU A 271 -23.97 17.17 23.14
C GLU A 271 -22.46 17.37 23.14
N TYR A 272 -21.75 16.70 22.22
CA TYR A 272 -20.30 16.82 22.06
C TYR A 272 -19.89 18.24 21.64
N ARG A 273 -20.57 18.81 20.64
CA ARG A 273 -20.27 20.13 20.09
C ARG A 273 -20.40 21.21 21.15
N LYS A 274 -21.45 21.15 21.96
CA LYS A 274 -21.67 22.08 23.07
C LYS A 274 -20.53 21.99 24.09
N ALA A 275 -20.24 20.79 24.60
CA ALA A 275 -19.15 20.59 25.57
C ALA A 275 -17.79 21.06 25.05
N TYR A 276 -17.49 20.78 23.78
CA TYR A 276 -16.23 21.16 23.14
C TYR A 276 -16.08 22.69 23.01
N TYR A 277 -17.11 23.40 22.54
CA TYR A 277 -17.05 24.85 22.38
C TYR A 277 -17.14 25.62 23.71
N ASP A 278 -17.83 25.05 24.70
CA ASP A 278 -17.87 25.60 26.06
C ASP A 278 -16.54 25.40 26.81
N GLY A 279 -15.57 24.67 26.23
CA GLY A 279 -14.29 24.35 26.84
C GLY A 279 -14.40 23.35 28.00
N ASP A 280 -15.51 22.63 28.10
CA ASP A 280 -15.75 21.62 29.14
C ASP A 280 -15.06 20.30 28.77
N LEU A 281 -13.78 20.23 29.14
CA LEU A 281 -12.94 19.07 28.92
C LEU A 281 -13.48 17.80 29.59
N TRP A 282 -14.07 17.93 30.80
CA TRP A 282 -14.59 16.79 31.55
C TRP A 282 -15.81 16.17 30.87
N THR A 283 -16.74 16.99 30.40
CA THR A 283 -17.90 16.50 29.66
C THR A 283 -17.50 15.92 28.32
N THR A 284 -16.59 16.58 27.60
CA THR A 284 -16.05 16.09 26.31
C THR A 284 -15.40 14.71 26.49
N GLU A 285 -14.52 14.56 27.47
CA GLU A 285 -13.87 13.28 27.80
C GLU A 285 -14.90 12.23 28.27
N GLY A 286 -15.92 12.63 29.02
CA GLY A 286 -17.02 11.76 29.42
C GLY A 286 -17.80 11.18 28.23
N ILE A 287 -18.10 12.01 27.23
CA ILE A 287 -18.79 11.60 25.99
C ILE A 287 -17.91 10.63 25.19
N ASP A 288 -16.64 10.97 25.00
CA ASP A 288 -15.66 10.13 24.31
C ASP A 288 -15.54 8.77 24.99
N ASN A 289 -15.45 8.78 26.32
CA ASN A 289 -15.39 7.56 27.12
C ASN A 289 -16.64 6.70 26.95
N LYS A 290 -17.83 7.30 26.89
CA LYS A 290 -19.08 6.56 26.72
C LYS A 290 -19.15 5.93 25.32
N ILE A 291 -18.82 6.70 24.27
CA ILE A 291 -18.75 6.22 22.88
C ILE A 291 -17.77 5.06 22.74
N ALA A 292 -16.53 5.24 23.20
CA ALA A 292 -15.50 4.22 23.11
C ALA A 292 -15.87 2.95 23.90
N ASN A 293 -16.55 3.08 25.06
CA ASN A 293 -17.04 1.93 25.81
C ASN A 293 -18.13 1.15 25.07
N GLU A 294 -19.05 1.83 24.39
CA GLU A 294 -20.09 1.17 23.59
C GLU A 294 -19.51 0.45 22.37
N ILE A 295 -18.55 1.08 21.68
CA ILE A 295 -17.78 0.44 20.62
C ILE A 295 -17.05 -0.79 21.16
N TYR A 296 -16.29 -0.65 22.24
CA TYR A 296 -15.54 -1.75 22.85
C TYR A 296 -16.45 -2.93 23.19
N LYS A 297 -17.55 -2.69 23.92
CA LYS A 297 -18.54 -3.73 24.27
C LYS A 297 -19.09 -4.44 23.04
N SER A 298 -19.37 -3.69 21.97
CA SER A 298 -19.85 -4.26 20.71
C SER A 298 -18.79 -5.14 20.04
N THR A 299 -17.53 -4.70 20.00
CA THR A 299 -16.43 -5.51 19.44
C THR A 299 -16.18 -6.79 20.24
N VAL A 300 -16.33 -6.75 21.57
CA VAL A 300 -16.27 -7.94 22.44
C VAL A 300 -17.39 -8.92 22.10
N ALA A 301 -18.62 -8.43 21.88
CA ALA A 301 -19.73 -9.28 21.47
C ALA A 301 -19.47 -9.97 20.12
N THR A 302 -19.00 -9.21 19.13
CA THR A 302 -18.60 -9.73 17.81
C THR A 302 -17.51 -10.80 17.93
N TYR A 303 -16.47 -10.54 18.72
CA TYR A 303 -15.39 -11.50 18.96
C TYR A 303 -15.87 -12.78 19.65
N ASN A 304 -16.75 -12.68 20.65
CA ASN A 304 -17.32 -13.85 21.32
C ASN A 304 -18.17 -14.69 20.36
N ALA A 305 -18.98 -14.03 19.53
CA ALA A 305 -19.75 -14.71 18.48
C ALA A 305 -18.83 -15.43 17.49
N LEU A 306 -17.71 -14.80 17.11
CA LEU A 306 -16.70 -15.40 16.25
C LEU A 306 -16.01 -16.61 16.89
N CYS A 307 -15.60 -16.49 18.17
CA CYS A 307 -15.04 -17.61 18.93
C CYS A 307 -16.00 -18.80 18.95
N ASN A 308 -17.29 -18.57 19.18
CA ASN A 308 -18.30 -19.61 19.19
C ASN A 308 -18.49 -20.24 17.82
N ARG A 309 -18.46 -19.44 16.75
CA ARG A 309 -18.51 -19.94 15.37
C ARG A 309 -17.31 -20.85 15.08
N ILE A 310 -16.08 -20.38 15.32
CA ILE A 310 -14.86 -21.16 15.09
C ILE A 310 -14.90 -22.47 15.87
N ARG A 311 -15.36 -22.45 17.13
CA ARG A 311 -15.54 -23.67 17.94
C ARG A 311 -16.52 -24.66 17.31
N LYS A 312 -17.69 -24.19 16.90
CA LYS A 312 -18.78 -25.02 16.37
C LYS A 312 -18.53 -25.51 14.94
N THR A 313 -17.70 -24.83 14.16
CA THR A 313 -17.42 -25.19 12.77
C THR A 313 -16.03 -25.82 12.62
N ILE A 314 -14.97 -25.05 12.83
CA ILE A 314 -13.58 -25.45 12.53
C ILE A 314 -13.03 -26.37 13.61
N LEU A 315 -13.34 -26.12 14.89
CA LEU A 315 -12.81 -26.91 16.02
C LEU A 315 -13.74 -28.00 16.54
N LYS A 316 -14.87 -28.28 15.86
CA LYS A 316 -15.84 -29.28 16.32
C LYS A 316 -15.21 -30.66 16.57
N GLY A 317 -14.22 -31.05 15.75
CA GLY A 317 -13.42 -32.27 15.94
C GLY A 317 -12.15 -32.11 16.78
N HIS A 318 -11.84 -30.90 17.25
CA HIS A 318 -10.56 -30.58 17.90
C HIS A 318 -10.70 -30.16 19.38
N GLU A 319 -11.87 -30.32 19.99
CA GLU A 319 -12.09 -29.95 21.39
C GLU A 319 -11.16 -30.71 22.35
N LYS A 320 -10.93 -32.01 22.11
CA LYS A 320 -9.97 -32.80 22.90
C LYS A 320 -8.56 -32.27 22.73
N CYS A 321 -8.14 -31.99 21.49
CA CYS A 321 -6.84 -31.39 21.20
C CYS A 321 -6.64 -30.06 21.92
N LEU A 322 -7.68 -29.24 22.00
CA LEU A 322 -7.66 -27.95 22.70
C LEU A 322 -7.48 -28.13 24.22
N LYS A 323 -8.20 -29.07 24.83
CA LYS A 323 -8.09 -29.38 26.26
C LYS A 323 -6.71 -29.93 26.62
N GLU A 324 -6.19 -30.85 25.81
CA GLU A 324 -4.83 -31.38 25.99
C GLU A 324 -3.80 -30.26 25.80
N LEU A 325 -4.00 -29.38 24.80
CA LEU A 325 -3.13 -28.23 24.58
C LEU A 325 -3.15 -27.23 25.75
N LEU A 326 -4.20 -27.15 26.55
CA LEU A 326 -4.22 -26.29 27.75
C LEU A 326 -3.55 -26.93 28.98
N ARG A 327 -3.30 -28.25 28.96
CA ARG A 327 -2.72 -29.01 30.08
C ARG A 327 -1.21 -29.17 30.01
N GLU A 328 -0.55 -28.53 29.04
CA GLU A 328 0.90 -28.66 28.83
C GLU A 328 1.42 -30.08 28.53
N ASN A 329 0.52 -30.99 28.14
CA ASN A 329 0.84 -32.39 27.89
C ASN A 329 0.92 -32.72 26.40
N TYR A 330 2.02 -32.35 25.71
CA TYR A 330 2.11 -32.53 24.25
C TYR A 330 3.45 -33.09 23.75
N LYS A 331 3.37 -34.21 23.01
CA LYS A 331 4.44 -34.71 22.13
C LYS A 331 4.25 -34.28 20.67
N ILE A 332 3.00 -34.06 20.25
CA ILE A 332 2.59 -33.63 18.91
C ILE A 332 1.48 -32.59 19.08
N ILE A 333 1.49 -31.52 18.27
CA ILE A 333 0.56 -30.39 18.40
C ILE A 333 -0.45 -30.42 17.24
N CYS A 334 -1.74 -30.28 17.54
CA CYS A 334 -2.80 -30.11 16.55
C CYS A 334 -2.77 -28.67 16.00
N PRO A 335 -2.63 -28.46 14.67
CA PRO A 335 -2.54 -27.13 14.08
C PRO A 335 -3.75 -26.23 14.41
N TYR A 336 -4.96 -26.80 14.38
CA TYR A 336 -6.19 -26.05 14.67
C TYR A 336 -6.29 -25.57 16.11
N ALA A 337 -5.98 -26.45 17.07
CA ALA A 337 -5.98 -26.09 18.50
C ALA A 337 -4.90 -25.04 18.79
N TYR A 338 -3.71 -25.22 18.21
CA TYR A 338 -2.61 -24.28 18.34
C TYR A 338 -2.94 -22.90 17.77
N ALA A 339 -3.49 -22.86 16.56
CA ALA A 339 -3.88 -21.63 15.91
C ALA A 339 -4.92 -20.88 16.74
N TYR A 340 -5.93 -21.60 17.24
CA TYR A 340 -6.98 -21.00 18.05
C TYR A 340 -6.48 -20.40 19.37
N LEU A 341 -5.66 -21.12 20.14
CA LEU A 341 -5.14 -20.61 21.42
C LEU A 341 -4.27 -19.36 21.21
N ASN A 342 -3.32 -19.42 20.28
CA ASN A 342 -2.42 -18.30 20.03
C ASN A 342 -3.15 -17.09 19.44
N TRP A 343 -4.10 -17.33 18.52
CA TRP A 343 -5.00 -16.30 18.03
C TRP A 343 -5.73 -15.60 19.18
N ARG A 344 -6.39 -16.35 20.08
CA ARG A 344 -7.09 -15.77 21.24
C ARG A 344 -6.15 -14.96 22.13
N VAL A 345 -5.01 -15.52 22.50
CA VAL A 345 -4.01 -14.85 23.35
C VAL A 345 -3.58 -13.52 22.76
N CYS A 346 -3.30 -13.47 21.46
CA CYS A 346 -2.87 -12.24 20.82
C CYS A 346 -3.99 -11.20 20.68
N ILE A 347 -5.19 -11.62 20.27
CA ILE A 347 -6.34 -10.71 20.13
C ILE A 347 -6.70 -10.12 21.50
N GLU A 348 -6.88 -10.95 22.52
CA GLU A 348 -7.27 -10.51 23.87
C GLU A 348 -6.12 -9.88 24.67
N GLY A 349 -4.89 -9.89 24.14
CA GLY A 349 -3.70 -9.35 24.83
C GLY A 349 -3.32 -10.11 26.10
N LEU A 350 -3.58 -11.42 26.14
CA LEU A 350 -3.29 -12.28 27.29
C LEU A 350 -1.79 -12.57 27.40
N ARG A 351 -1.32 -12.87 28.61
CA ARG A 351 0.08 -13.23 28.85
C ARG A 351 0.32 -14.72 28.65
N TYR A 352 -0.63 -15.55 29.08
CA TYR A 352 -0.52 -17.00 29.03
C TYR A 352 -1.76 -17.67 28.43
N HIS A 353 -1.62 -18.90 27.94
CA HIS A 353 -2.74 -19.68 27.41
C HIS A 353 -3.71 -20.10 28.51
N SER A 354 -3.23 -20.31 29.74
CA SER A 354 -4.06 -20.59 30.93
C SER A 354 -5.12 -19.51 31.17
N ASP A 355 -4.82 -18.26 30.82
CA ASP A 355 -5.68 -17.10 31.03
C ASP A 355 -6.96 -17.15 30.19
N ILE A 356 -6.93 -17.92 29.08
CA ILE A 356 -8.09 -18.18 28.21
C ILE A 356 -9.19 -18.90 28.98
N ALA A 357 -8.84 -19.75 29.94
CA ALA A 357 -9.78 -20.55 30.72
C ALA A 357 -10.42 -19.77 31.87
N THR A 358 -9.70 -18.78 32.42
CA THR A 358 -10.13 -18.09 33.64
C THR A 358 -10.99 -16.86 33.36
N ASN A 359 -11.03 -16.32 32.13
CA ASN A 359 -11.70 -15.07 31.74
C ASN A 359 -11.29 -13.80 32.54
N TYR A 360 -10.55 -13.92 33.65
CA TYR A 360 -10.16 -12.84 34.55
C TYR A 360 -9.19 -11.83 33.92
N TYR A 361 -8.34 -12.29 32.98
CA TYR A 361 -7.26 -11.48 32.40
C TYR A 361 -7.61 -10.85 31.06
N ARG A 362 -8.88 -10.88 30.63
CA ARG A 362 -9.27 -10.18 29.40
C ARG A 362 -8.84 -8.72 29.50
N LYS A 363 -8.19 -8.23 28.44
CA LYS A 363 -7.84 -6.82 28.30
C LYS A 363 -9.05 -5.98 28.71
N ARG A 364 -8.85 -5.14 29.72
CA ARG A 364 -9.80 -4.08 30.02
C ARG A 364 -9.58 -2.99 28.99
N ARG A 365 -10.64 -2.25 28.68
CA ARG A 365 -10.55 -1.05 27.85
C ARG A 365 -9.36 -0.20 28.34
N SER A 366 -8.52 0.24 27.41
CA SER A 366 -7.46 1.18 27.76
C SER A 366 -8.09 2.48 28.24
N THR A 367 -7.59 3.02 29.34
CA THR A 367 -7.93 4.39 29.77
C THR A 367 -7.16 5.44 28.99
N GLU A 368 -6.18 5.04 28.18
CA GLU A 368 -5.42 5.95 27.33
C GLU A 368 -6.28 6.38 26.14
N ASN A 369 -6.44 7.70 26.01
CA ASN A 369 -7.46 8.39 25.24
C ASN A 369 -7.21 8.39 23.70
N THR A 370 -6.90 7.23 23.10
CA THR A 370 -6.37 7.15 21.73
C THR A 370 -7.42 6.91 20.62
N GLY A 371 -8.72 6.98 20.91
CA GLY A 371 -9.79 6.88 19.89
C GLY A 371 -10.64 5.60 19.96
N ILE A 372 -10.71 4.85 18.86
CA ILE A 372 -11.50 3.60 18.76
C ILE A 372 -10.77 2.48 19.51
N ASP A 373 -11.25 2.12 20.70
CA ASP A 373 -10.76 0.94 21.42
C ASP A 373 -11.58 -0.30 21.05
N THR A 374 -10.89 -1.36 20.64
CA THR A 374 -11.51 -2.63 20.26
C THR A 374 -10.93 -3.77 21.08
N ILE A 375 -11.61 -4.92 21.08
CA ILE A 375 -11.07 -6.14 21.69
C ILE A 375 -9.75 -6.60 21.08
N SER A 376 -9.39 -6.18 19.86
CA SER A 376 -8.12 -6.58 19.25
C SER A 376 -6.96 -5.73 19.76
N ASN A 377 -6.06 -6.37 20.52
CA ASN A 377 -4.87 -5.73 21.06
C ASN A 377 -3.77 -5.46 20.02
N ILE A 378 -3.87 -6.07 18.85
CA ILE A 378 -2.83 -6.03 17.81
C ILE A 378 -3.17 -5.11 16.64
N ASP A 379 -4.45 -4.72 16.51
CA ASP A 379 -4.97 -4.00 15.33
C ASP A 379 -5.22 -2.51 15.60
N VAL A 380 -4.60 -1.95 16.64
CA VAL A 380 -4.81 -0.56 17.08
C VAL A 380 -4.53 0.46 15.96
N SER A 381 -3.46 0.25 15.18
CA SER A 381 -3.11 1.12 14.05
C SER A 381 -4.17 1.06 12.94
N VAL A 382 -4.67 -0.14 12.65
CA VAL A 382 -5.69 -0.34 11.60
C VAL A 382 -7.00 0.32 11.97
N PHE A 383 -7.46 0.17 13.22
CA PHE A 383 -8.66 0.85 13.67
C PHE A 383 -8.46 2.37 13.81
N THR A 384 -7.24 2.83 14.08
CA THR A 384 -6.90 4.25 13.98
C THR A 384 -7.06 4.76 12.55
N ASN A 385 -6.55 4.03 11.55
CA ASN A 385 -6.70 4.42 10.14
C ASN A 385 -8.16 4.37 9.67
N LEU A 386 -8.91 3.34 10.09
CA LEU A 386 -10.35 3.26 9.84
C LEU A 386 -11.08 4.45 10.46
N ARG A 387 -10.73 4.84 11.69
CA ARG A 387 -11.26 6.04 12.35
C ARG A 387 -10.96 7.28 11.54
N LEU A 388 -9.71 7.47 11.12
CA LEU A 388 -9.29 8.65 10.37
C LEU A 388 -10.02 8.74 9.02
N ALA A 389 -10.20 7.62 8.32
CA ALA A 389 -11.01 7.58 7.09
C ALA A 389 -12.49 7.89 7.39
N TRP A 390 -13.04 7.32 8.47
CA TRP A 390 -14.45 7.48 8.84
C TRP A 390 -14.80 8.89 9.31
N ASP A 391 -14.01 9.44 10.24
CA ASP A 391 -14.24 10.76 10.82
C ASP A 391 -13.66 11.88 9.96
N GLY A 392 -12.58 11.62 9.21
CA GLY A 392 -11.77 12.60 8.50
C GLY A 392 -11.99 12.67 7.00
N SER A 393 -13.04 12.04 6.44
CA SER A 393 -13.34 12.15 5.01
C SER A 393 -13.34 13.62 4.60
N LEU A 394 -12.37 14.01 3.76
CA LEU A 394 -12.05 15.39 3.37
C LEU A 394 -13.26 16.16 2.82
N LYS A 395 -14.29 15.44 2.38
CA LYS A 395 -15.54 15.98 1.84
C LYS A 395 -16.40 16.73 2.86
N TYR A 396 -16.28 16.47 4.16
CA TYR A 396 -17.37 16.81 5.07
C TYR A 396 -17.17 17.95 6.05
N ASN A 397 -16.02 18.61 6.29
CA ASN A 397 -15.88 19.77 7.21
C ASN A 397 -16.50 19.66 8.64
N ASP A 398 -17.24 18.61 8.98
CA ASP A 398 -17.94 18.40 10.24
C ASP A 398 -17.21 17.40 11.14
N GLY A 399 -16.05 16.93 10.65
CA GLY A 399 -15.38 15.69 11.00
C GLY A 399 -15.64 15.24 12.41
N ASN A 400 -16.64 14.38 12.59
CA ASN A 400 -17.06 13.78 13.87
C ASN A 400 -18.18 12.76 13.61
N ARG A 401 -18.08 11.96 12.54
CA ARG A 401 -19.13 11.00 12.15
C ARG A 401 -19.46 10.02 13.27
N ARG A 402 -18.47 9.65 14.09
CA ARG A 402 -18.69 8.82 15.28
C ARG A 402 -19.66 9.39 16.31
N TYR A 403 -19.80 10.71 16.36
CA TYR A 403 -20.76 11.40 17.23
C TYR A 403 -22.11 11.60 16.55
N LYS A 404 -22.14 11.74 15.22
CA LYS A 404 -23.38 11.81 14.44
C LYS A 404 -24.15 10.52 14.46
N SER A 405 -23.43 9.40 14.32
CA SER A 405 -24.04 8.08 14.36
C SER A 405 -23.08 7.06 14.97
N LEU A 406 -23.30 6.81 16.27
CA LEU A 406 -22.60 5.75 16.97
C LEU A 406 -22.94 4.36 16.40
N THR A 407 -24.20 4.15 15.99
CA THR A 407 -24.64 2.87 15.43
C THR A 407 -23.95 2.57 14.11
N ALA A 408 -23.82 3.57 13.22
CA ALA A 408 -23.04 3.46 12.00
C ALA A 408 -21.57 3.09 12.25
N THR A 409 -20.97 3.76 13.21
CA THR A 409 -19.57 3.54 13.60
C THR A 409 -19.37 2.12 14.11
N ILE A 410 -20.24 1.66 15.02
CA ILE A 410 -20.25 0.29 15.54
C ILE A 410 -20.45 -0.73 14.41
N TRP A 411 -21.39 -0.47 13.50
CA TRP A 411 -21.66 -1.34 12.36
C TRP A 411 -20.43 -1.51 11.48
N LEU A 412 -19.77 -0.42 11.10
CA LEU A 412 -18.57 -0.43 10.25
C LEU A 412 -17.42 -1.17 10.93
N ILE A 413 -17.12 -0.82 12.19
CA ILE A 413 -16.05 -1.44 12.98
C ILE A 413 -16.25 -2.94 13.11
N ASN A 414 -17.46 -3.41 13.43
CA ASN A 414 -17.71 -4.83 13.63
C ASN A 414 -17.57 -5.65 12.35
N HIS A 415 -18.01 -5.12 11.21
CA HIS A 415 -17.85 -5.82 9.93
C HIS A 415 -16.37 -5.93 9.54
N PHE A 416 -15.62 -4.86 9.72
CA PHE A 416 -14.18 -4.85 9.47
C PHE A 416 -13.43 -5.79 10.43
N LEU A 417 -13.73 -5.69 11.74
CA LEU A 417 -13.16 -6.53 12.80
C LEU A 417 -13.37 -8.01 12.52
N TYR A 418 -14.58 -8.43 12.18
CA TYR A 418 -14.86 -9.84 11.89
C TYR A 418 -13.91 -10.42 10.82
N ARG A 419 -13.69 -9.67 9.73
CA ARG A 419 -12.82 -10.11 8.63
C ARG A 419 -11.37 -10.18 9.05
N LEU A 420 -10.93 -9.13 9.76
CA LEU A 420 -9.58 -9.01 10.26
C LEU A 420 -9.23 -10.15 11.22
N LEU A 421 -10.10 -10.42 12.19
CA LEU A 421 -9.91 -11.50 13.15
C LEU A 421 -9.92 -12.88 12.49
N MET A 422 -10.74 -13.10 11.46
CA MET A 422 -10.72 -14.35 10.70
C MET A 422 -9.43 -14.52 9.89
N ASN A 423 -8.93 -13.46 9.27
CA ASN A 423 -7.65 -13.51 8.56
C ASN A 423 -6.51 -13.87 9.51
N HIS A 424 -6.47 -13.22 10.68
CA HIS A 424 -5.51 -13.52 11.73
C HIS A 424 -5.57 -14.98 12.20
N PHE A 425 -6.76 -15.54 12.33
CA PHE A 425 -6.92 -16.96 12.64
C PHE A 425 -6.31 -17.86 11.55
N TYR A 426 -6.55 -17.57 10.27
CA TYR A 426 -5.98 -18.34 9.16
C TYR A 426 -4.46 -18.19 9.03
N ASN A 427 -3.91 -17.01 9.34
CA ASN A 427 -2.45 -16.81 9.40
C ASN A 427 -1.83 -17.73 10.46
N TRP A 428 -2.45 -17.80 11.64
CA TRP A 428 -2.03 -18.72 12.70
C TRP A 428 -2.14 -20.18 12.28
N LEU A 429 -3.15 -20.53 11.50
CA LEU A 429 -3.34 -21.88 11.00
C LEU A 429 -2.26 -22.27 9.97
N GLU A 430 -1.96 -21.38 9.03
CA GLU A 430 -0.86 -21.56 8.07
C GLU A 430 0.49 -21.68 8.81
N PHE A 431 0.70 -20.83 9.81
CA PHE A 431 1.89 -20.86 10.65
C PHE A 431 2.02 -22.20 11.40
N ALA A 432 0.93 -22.69 11.98
CA ALA A 432 0.92 -23.92 12.77
C ALA A 432 1.27 -25.17 11.94
N ASP A 433 1.00 -25.17 10.64
CA ASP A 433 1.32 -26.32 9.78
C ASP A 433 2.80 -26.40 9.38
N LYS A 434 3.51 -25.27 9.34
CA LYS A 434 4.93 -25.22 8.95
C LYS A 434 5.74 -26.13 9.87
N LYS A 435 6.45 -27.11 9.28
CA LYS A 435 7.13 -28.27 9.93
C LYS A 435 8.01 -27.94 11.16
N ARG A 436 8.41 -26.68 11.35
CA ARG A 436 9.25 -26.23 12.47
C ARG A 436 8.60 -26.43 13.85
N TYR A 437 7.26 -26.43 13.93
CA TYR A 437 6.53 -26.49 15.21
C TYR A 437 6.06 -27.90 15.62
N LYS A 438 6.12 -28.87 14.70
CA LYS A 438 5.76 -30.27 14.99
C LYS A 438 6.83 -31.01 15.85
N LYS A 439 8.04 -30.45 15.99
CA LYS A 439 9.20 -31.12 16.64
C LYS A 439 9.75 -30.42 17.89
N LYS A 440 9.38 -29.18 18.18
CA LYS A 440 9.86 -28.45 19.36
C LYS A 440 8.65 -28.24 20.28
N GLY A 441 8.64 -28.89 21.44
CA GLY A 441 7.60 -28.74 22.48
C GLY A 441 7.55 -27.34 23.12
N HIS A 442 7.92 -26.29 22.39
CA HIS A 442 7.86 -24.91 22.82
C HIS A 442 6.80 -24.16 22.01
N VAL A 443 5.70 -23.85 22.67
CA VAL A 443 4.79 -22.78 22.27
C VAL A 443 5.59 -21.48 22.34
N TYR A 444 5.87 -20.84 21.21
CA TYR A 444 6.61 -19.58 21.21
C TYR A 444 5.69 -18.42 21.59
N PHE A 445 5.99 -17.76 22.72
CA PHE A 445 5.14 -16.74 23.34
C PHE A 445 5.33 -15.29 22.82
N TYR A 446 6.08 -15.06 21.73
CA TYR A 446 6.58 -13.71 21.41
C TYR A 446 6.41 -13.21 19.97
N PHE A 447 5.65 -13.86 19.10
CA PHE A 447 5.61 -13.45 17.69
C PHE A 447 4.33 -12.72 17.30
N ARG A 448 4.30 -11.39 17.55
CA ARG A 448 3.43 -10.48 16.77
C ARG A 448 3.72 -10.54 15.26
N ASN A 449 4.89 -11.06 14.87
CA ASN A 449 5.33 -11.19 13.47
C ASN A 449 4.54 -12.20 12.61
N GLN A 450 3.55 -12.91 13.19
CA GLN A 450 2.69 -13.81 12.41
C GLN A 450 1.42 -13.13 11.90
N PHE A 451 1.15 -11.91 12.37
CA PHE A 451 0.04 -11.11 11.85
C PHE A 451 0.47 -10.47 10.54
N LYS A 452 -0.22 -10.92 9.52
CA LYS A 452 0.01 -10.64 8.12
C LYS A 452 -1.30 -10.15 7.57
N TYR A 453 -1.32 -8.96 7.01
CA TYR A 453 -2.52 -8.45 6.35
C TYR A 453 -2.58 -8.93 4.89
N GLU A 454 -1.59 -9.71 4.44
CA GLU A 454 -1.64 -10.44 3.18
C GLU A 454 -2.92 -11.28 3.09
N GLY A 455 -3.64 -11.15 1.97
CA GLY A 455 -4.89 -11.87 1.74
C GLY A 455 -6.12 -11.27 2.43
N MET A 456 -5.98 -10.14 3.14
CA MET A 456 -7.14 -9.31 3.48
C MET A 456 -7.74 -8.71 2.21
N PRO A 457 -9.08 -8.61 2.11
CA PRO A 457 -9.69 -7.94 0.98
C PRO A 457 -9.43 -6.44 1.02
N LEU A 458 -9.40 -5.80 -0.14
CA LEU A 458 -9.46 -4.34 -0.18
C LEU A 458 -10.83 -3.91 0.38
N PHE A 459 -10.84 -2.93 1.28
CA PHE A 459 -12.07 -2.40 1.87
C PHE A 459 -12.27 -0.95 1.43
N ALA A 460 -13.50 -0.64 1.06
CA ALA A 460 -13.97 0.73 1.00
C ALA A 460 -15.37 0.83 1.61
N PHE A 461 -15.74 2.01 2.09
CA PHE A 461 -17.13 2.29 2.44
C PHE A 461 -17.62 3.52 1.70
N SER A 462 -18.92 3.57 1.44
CA SER A 462 -19.59 4.73 0.87
C SER A 462 -20.92 4.98 1.60
N GLN A 463 -21.46 6.17 1.45
CA GLN A 463 -22.75 6.54 2.01
C GLN A 463 -23.74 6.78 0.89
N LYS A 464 -24.94 6.20 1.01
CA LYS A 464 -26.05 6.41 0.09
C LYS A 464 -27.31 6.73 0.88
N GLY A 465 -27.66 8.01 0.95
CA GLY A 465 -28.70 8.49 1.86
C GLY A 465 -28.35 8.18 3.31
N ASP A 466 -29.24 7.48 4.02
CA ASP A 466 -29.05 7.06 5.41
C ASP A 466 -28.43 5.66 5.58
N GLN A 467 -27.99 5.06 4.48
CA GLN A 467 -27.32 3.76 4.46
C GLN A 467 -25.82 3.90 4.23
N ILE A 468 -25.09 2.91 4.74
CA ILE A 468 -23.67 2.71 4.51
C ILE A 468 -23.51 1.45 3.68
N GLU A 469 -22.73 1.55 2.61
CA GLU A 469 -22.29 0.42 1.80
C GLU A 469 -20.85 0.09 2.21
N LEU A 470 -20.59 -1.16 2.60
CA LEU A 470 -19.24 -1.70 2.79
C LEU A 470 -18.87 -2.55 1.58
N HIS A 471 -17.90 -2.08 0.81
CA HIS A 471 -17.36 -2.75 -0.36
C HIS A 471 -16.12 -3.56 0.03
N MET A 472 -16.06 -4.80 -0.45
CA MET A 472 -14.95 -5.71 -0.22
C MET A 472 -14.57 -6.39 -1.53
N TRP A 473 -13.29 -6.35 -1.88
CA TRP A 473 -12.75 -7.09 -3.02
C TRP A 473 -11.90 -8.24 -2.49
N GLU A 474 -12.48 -9.44 -2.52
CA GLU A 474 -11.84 -10.67 -2.04
C GLU A 474 -11.17 -11.39 -3.22
N ASP A 475 -9.84 -11.57 -3.13
CA ASP A 475 -9.15 -12.58 -3.93
C ASP A 475 -9.49 -13.98 -3.38
N GLU A 476 -9.35 -15.02 -4.23
CA GLU A 476 -9.38 -16.41 -3.76
C GLU A 476 -8.29 -16.63 -2.70
N ASN A 477 -8.64 -16.56 -1.41
CA ASN A 477 -7.67 -16.77 -0.34
C ASN A 477 -7.22 -18.24 -0.35
N PRO A 478 -5.96 -18.53 -0.74
CA PRO A 478 -5.49 -19.90 -0.91
C PRO A 478 -5.41 -20.65 0.43
N ASN A 479 -5.40 -19.94 1.57
CA ASN A 479 -5.34 -20.54 2.89
C ASN A 479 -6.72 -20.94 3.43
N LYS A 480 -7.80 -20.30 2.96
CA LYS A 480 -9.17 -20.59 3.42
C LYS A 480 -9.64 -21.99 3.03
N ASN A 481 -9.11 -22.53 1.93
CA ASN A 481 -9.44 -23.85 1.39
C ASN A 481 -8.40 -24.92 1.69
N LYS A 482 -7.33 -24.60 2.46
CA LYS A 482 -6.35 -25.61 2.86
C LYS A 482 -6.89 -26.43 4.02
N GLU A 483 -6.95 -27.75 3.82
CA GLU A 483 -7.15 -28.69 4.90
C GLU A 483 -5.81 -28.96 5.61
N TYR A 484 -5.84 -28.87 6.94
CA TYR A 484 -4.66 -29.11 7.77
C TYR A 484 -4.81 -30.47 8.46
N ARG A 485 -3.75 -31.26 8.48
CA ARG A 485 -3.81 -32.61 9.07
C ARG A 485 -3.75 -32.52 10.59
N CYS A 486 -4.82 -32.97 11.25
CA CYS A 486 -4.83 -33.19 12.68
C CYS A 486 -4.13 -34.52 13.00
N PRO A 487 -3.08 -34.54 13.84
CA PRO A 487 -2.35 -35.76 14.17
C PRO A 487 -3.15 -36.72 15.06
N PHE A 488 -4.29 -36.29 15.60
CA PHE A 488 -5.16 -37.06 16.50
C PHE A 488 -6.47 -37.51 15.85
N HIS A 489 -6.76 -37.05 14.62
CA HIS A 489 -7.73 -37.72 13.78
C HIS A 489 -6.95 -38.80 13.04
N SER A 490 -6.97 -40.02 13.58
CA SER A 490 -6.60 -41.21 12.83
C SER A 490 -7.42 -41.24 11.53
N VAL A 491 -6.76 -41.52 10.41
CA VAL A 491 -7.42 -41.89 9.15
C VAL A 491 -8.39 -43.03 9.39
#